data_AF-D8U5P1-F1
#
_entry.id   AF-D8U5P1-F1
#
_cell.length_a   1.000
_cell.length_b   1.000
_cell.length_c   1.000
_cell.angle_alpha   90.00
_cell.angle_beta   90.00
_cell.angle_gamma   90.00
#
_symmetry.space_group_name_H-M   'P 1'
#
loop_
_entity.id
_entity.type
_entity.pdbx_description
1 polymer ?
#
loop_
_entity_poly.entity_id
_entity_poly.type
_entity_poly.pdbx_seq_one_letter_code
_entity_poly.pdbx_strand_id
1 'polypeptide(L)'
;GGWTAEEDAHLARLVLEYGEGNWSPIARALNVLMKNPESTGRIGKQCRERWNHHLSPGLRKGPWGPEEEILLADAHRRLGNKWSDIARCIPGRSENAVKNHWNATLRKRL
;
A
#
# COMPACT_ATOMS: atom_id res chain seq x y z
N GLY A 1 -5.94 11.07 -9.54
CA GLY A 1 -7.13 10.24 -9.80
C GLY A 1 -7.00 8.90 -9.11
N GLY A 2 -8.13 8.27 -8.78
CA GLY A 2 -8.16 6.90 -8.23
C GLY A 2 -7.60 5.87 -9.21
N TRP A 3 -7.19 4.71 -8.71
CA TRP A 3 -6.73 3.58 -9.52
C TRP A 3 -7.94 2.75 -9.97
N THR A 4 -7.98 2.38 -11.25
CA THR A 4 -9.01 1.48 -11.78
C THR A 4 -8.61 0.01 -11.58
N ALA A 5 -9.57 -0.90 -11.67
CA ALA A 5 -9.30 -2.34 -11.62
C ALA A 5 -8.41 -2.82 -12.79
N GLU A 6 -8.54 -2.18 -13.96
CA GLU A 6 -7.72 -2.47 -15.13
C GLU A 6 -6.27 -2.00 -14.92
N GLU A 7 -6.07 -0.79 -14.36
CA GLU A 7 -4.74 -0.31 -13.98
C GLU A 7 -4.09 -1.24 -12.94
N ASP A 8 -4.85 -1.72 -11.96
CA ASP A 8 -4.37 -2.66 -10.95
C ASP A 8 -3.94 -4.00 -11.56
N ALA A 9 -4.74 -4.54 -12.49
CA ALA A 9 -4.44 -5.79 -13.16
C ALA A 9 -3.16 -5.68 -13.99
N HIS A 10 -3.01 -4.59 -14.77
CA HIS A 10 -1.80 -4.34 -15.53
C HIS A 10 -0.60 -4.08 -14.65
N LEU A 11 -0.74 -3.28 -13.58
CA LEU A 11 0.35 -3.04 -12.64
C LEU A 11 0.84 -4.35 -12.01
N ALA A 12 -0.08 -5.21 -11.56
CA ALA A 12 0.29 -6.49 -10.97
C ALA A 12 1.03 -7.40 -11.96
N ARG A 13 0.55 -7.49 -13.20
CA ARG A 13 1.23 -8.23 -14.26
C ARG A 13 2.62 -7.67 -14.54
N LEU A 14 2.75 -6.36 -14.70
CA LEU A 14 4.02 -5.71 -15.02
C LEU A 14 5.04 -5.83 -13.87
N VAL A 15 4.59 -5.84 -12.61
CA VAL A 15 5.49 -6.13 -11.48
C VAL A 15 6.03 -7.56 -11.54
N LEU A 16 5.21 -8.53 -11.92
CA LEU A 16 5.67 -9.91 -12.11
C LEU A 16 6.65 -10.04 -13.29
N GLU A 17 6.44 -9.28 -14.36
CA GLU A 17 7.26 -9.33 -15.58
C GLU A 17 8.59 -8.58 -15.44
N TYR A 18 8.57 -7.39 -14.87
CA TYR A 18 9.75 -6.52 -14.74
C TYR A 18 10.46 -6.68 -13.39
N GLY A 19 9.82 -7.29 -12.39
CA GLY A 19 10.32 -7.39 -11.02
C GLY A 19 9.94 -6.19 -10.14
N GLU A 20 9.65 -6.46 -8.87
CA GLU A 20 9.38 -5.45 -7.86
C GLU A 20 10.61 -4.52 -7.68
N GLY A 21 10.40 -3.21 -7.73
CA GLY A 21 11.47 -2.21 -7.67
C GLY A 21 11.68 -1.45 -8.97
N ASN A 22 11.31 -2.02 -10.12
CA ASN A 22 11.50 -1.42 -11.45
C ASN A 22 10.38 -0.43 -11.84
N TRP A 23 10.06 0.50 -10.94
CA TRP A 23 8.85 1.32 -11.00
C TRP A 23 8.79 2.28 -12.19
N SER A 24 9.92 2.87 -12.60
CA SER A 24 9.94 3.80 -13.74
C SER A 24 9.67 3.08 -15.08
N PRO A 25 10.32 1.95 -15.41
CA PRO A 25 9.92 1.11 -16.53
C PRO A 25 8.46 0.63 -16.46
N ILE A 26 8.02 0.14 -15.30
CA ILE A 26 6.65 -0.34 -15.10
C ILE A 26 5.62 0.76 -15.38
N ALA A 27 5.85 1.97 -14.87
CA ALA A 27 4.95 3.10 -15.10
C ALA A 27 4.82 3.46 -16.59
N ARG A 28 5.93 3.46 -17.33
CA ARG A 28 5.91 3.68 -18.78
C ARG A 28 5.10 2.61 -19.51
N ALA A 29 5.35 1.33 -19.21
CA ALA A 29 4.62 0.23 -19.81
C ALA A 29 3.11 0.29 -19.49
N LEU A 30 2.76 0.59 -18.24
CA LEU A 30 1.37 0.76 -17.80
C LEU A 30 0.67 1.87 -18.60
N ASN A 31 1.31 3.03 -18.78
CA ASN A 31 0.70 4.14 -19.51
C ASN A 31 0.50 3.82 -21.00
N VAL A 32 1.41 3.05 -21.61
CA VAL A 32 1.24 2.57 -22.99
C VAL A 32 0.02 1.65 -23.10
N LEU A 33 -0.13 0.69 -22.18
CA LEU A 33 -1.26 -0.24 -22.16
C LEU A 33 -2.59 0.48 -21.92
N MET A 34 -2.61 1.42 -20.98
CA MET A 34 -3.80 2.21 -20.64
C MET A 34 -4.10 3.34 -21.64
N LYS A 35 -3.20 3.58 -22.61
CA LYS A 35 -3.27 4.71 -23.56
C LYS A 35 -3.38 6.07 -22.85
N ASN A 36 -2.71 6.19 -21.70
CA ASN A 36 -2.71 7.43 -20.92
C ASN A 36 -1.82 8.48 -21.60
N PRO A 37 -2.29 9.72 -21.81
CA PRO A 37 -1.42 10.85 -22.16
C PRO A 37 -0.28 11.03 -21.16
N GLU A 38 0.87 11.52 -21.61
CA GLU A 38 2.04 11.76 -20.73
C GLU A 38 1.70 12.70 -19.56
N SER A 39 0.82 13.67 -19.78
CA SER A 39 0.36 14.62 -18.76
C SER A 39 -0.53 14.01 -17.66
N THR A 40 -1.16 12.86 -17.91
CA THR A 40 -2.08 12.21 -16.96
C THR A 40 -1.66 10.79 -16.58
N GLY A 41 -0.56 10.31 -17.16
CA GLY A 41 0.00 9.00 -16.90
C GLY A 41 0.47 8.82 -15.46
N ARG A 42 0.55 7.55 -15.04
CA ARG A 42 1.14 7.18 -13.75
C ARG A 42 2.65 7.35 -13.79
N ILE A 43 3.21 7.76 -12.67
CA ILE A 43 4.67 7.78 -12.45
C ILE A 43 5.10 6.62 -11.55
N GLY A 44 6.39 6.29 -11.56
CA GLY A 44 6.94 5.18 -10.79
C GLY A 44 6.61 5.25 -9.29
N LYS A 45 6.64 6.45 -8.69
CA LYS A 45 6.25 6.64 -7.28
C LYS A 45 4.82 6.17 -7.01
N GLN A 46 3.87 6.51 -7.88
CA GLN A 46 2.47 6.12 -7.73
C GLN A 46 2.29 4.61 -7.89
N CYS A 47 3.00 4.00 -8.84
CA CYS A 47 2.97 2.54 -9.05
C CYS A 47 3.49 1.81 -7.81
N ARG A 48 4.62 2.25 -7.24
CA ARG A 48 5.17 1.70 -5.99
C ARG A 48 4.18 1.81 -4.83
N GLU A 49 3.62 3.00 -4.62
CA GLU A 49 2.67 3.24 -3.54
C GLU A 49 1.41 2.37 -3.69
N ARG A 50 0.92 2.20 -4.93
CA ARG A 50 -0.22 1.34 -5.19
C ARG A 50 0.09 -0.12 -4.90
N TRP A 51 1.25 -0.60 -5.35
CA TRP A 51 1.70 -1.97 -5.10
C TRP A 51 1.80 -2.25 -3.60
N ASN A 52 2.62 -1.46 -2.89
CA ASN A 52 2.96 -1.70 -1.48
C ASN A 52 1.76 -1.59 -0.54
N HIS A 53 0.74 -0.80 -0.90
CA HIS A 53 -0.40 -0.56 -0.02
C HIS A 53 -1.64 -1.37 -0.37
N HIS A 54 -1.77 -1.85 -1.61
CA HIS A 54 -3.02 -2.46 -2.09
C HIS A 54 -2.88 -3.76 -2.89
N LEU A 55 -1.78 -3.97 -3.61
CA LEU A 55 -1.68 -5.08 -4.57
C LEU A 55 -0.66 -6.17 -4.19
N SER A 56 0.36 -5.83 -3.41
CA SER A 56 1.39 -6.80 -3.01
C SER A 56 0.77 -8.05 -2.40
N PRO A 57 1.20 -9.24 -2.82
CA PRO A 57 0.87 -10.49 -2.14
C PRO A 57 1.16 -10.38 -0.64
N GLY A 58 0.27 -10.92 0.20
CA GLY A 58 0.40 -10.88 1.66
C GLY A 58 -0.32 -9.72 2.36
N LEU A 59 -0.83 -8.73 1.63
CA LEU A 59 -1.64 -7.66 2.23
C LEU A 59 -3.04 -8.16 2.64
N ARG A 60 -3.38 -8.02 3.93
CA ARG A 60 -4.70 -8.31 4.48
C ARG A 60 -5.66 -7.14 4.21
N LYS A 61 -6.72 -7.42 3.45
CA LYS A 61 -7.77 -6.45 3.07
C LYS A 61 -9.02 -6.51 3.98
N GLY A 62 -9.08 -7.46 4.90
CA GLY A 62 -10.20 -7.67 5.82
C GLY A 62 -10.23 -6.70 7.01
N PRO A 63 -11.27 -6.78 7.86
CA PRO A 63 -11.41 -5.96 9.06
C PRO A 63 -10.25 -6.18 10.04
N TRP A 64 -9.99 -5.21 10.92
CA TRP A 64 -8.99 -5.32 11.98
C TRP A 64 -9.50 -6.25 13.08
N GLY A 65 -8.71 -7.27 13.40
CA GLY A 65 -8.97 -8.17 14.52
C GLY A 65 -8.53 -7.57 15.86
N PRO A 66 -9.10 -8.02 16.99
CA PRO A 66 -8.71 -7.56 18.32
C PRO A 66 -7.21 -7.74 18.61
N GLU A 67 -6.61 -8.85 18.17
CA GLU A 67 -5.17 -9.10 18.32
C GLU A 67 -4.32 -8.09 17.55
N GLU A 68 -4.74 -7.72 16.33
CA GLU A 68 -4.05 -6.70 15.53
C GLU A 68 -4.15 -5.31 16.21
N GLU A 69 -5.30 -5.00 16.84
CA GLU A 69 -5.48 -3.75 17.58
C GLU A 69 -4.61 -3.69 18.84
N ILE A 70 -4.47 -4.79 19.58
CA ILE A 70 -3.58 -4.89 20.74
C ILE A 70 -2.13 -4.68 20.31
N LEU A 71 -1.68 -5.39 19.27
CA LEU A 71 -0.32 -5.24 18.74
C LEU A 71 -0.05 -3.80 18.28
N LEU A 72 -1.04 -3.17 17.62
CA LEU A 72 -0.94 -1.78 17.17
C LEU A 72 -0.79 -0.83 18.36
N ALA A 73 -1.63 -0.95 19.38
CA ALA A 73 -1.59 -0.08 20.56
C ALA A 73 -0.27 -0.22 21.32
N ASP A 74 0.20 -1.45 21.54
CA ASP A 74 1.46 -1.70 22.22
C ASP A 74 2.68 -1.22 21.43
N ALA A 75 2.69 -1.46 20.11
CA ALA A 75 3.76 -1.00 19.25
C ALA A 75 3.79 0.54 19.18
N HIS A 76 2.64 1.21 19.07
CA HIS A 76 2.56 2.67 19.08
C HIS A 76 3.05 3.26 20.41
N ARG A 77 2.66 2.68 21.55
CA ARG A 77 3.16 3.10 22.87
C ARG A 77 4.69 3.06 22.96
N ARG A 78 5.33 2.07 22.32
CA ARG A 78 6.80 1.90 22.34
C ARG A 78 7.52 2.75 21.30
N LEU A 79 6.94 2.92 20.10
CA LEU A 79 7.64 3.44 18.92
C LEU A 79 7.15 4.82 18.49
N GLY A 80 6.00 5.28 19.00
CA GLY A 80 5.31 6.48 18.54
C GLY A 80 4.81 6.34 17.11
N ASN A 81 4.89 7.39 16.31
CA ASN A 81 4.39 7.43 14.93
C ASN A 81 5.35 6.81 13.90
N LYS A 82 6.14 5.81 14.29
CA LYS A 82 7.03 5.07 13.38
C LYS A 82 6.26 3.98 12.65
N TRP A 83 5.37 4.40 11.75
CA TRP A 83 4.39 3.51 11.12
C TRP A 83 5.02 2.34 10.34
N SER A 84 6.15 2.55 9.67
CA SER A 84 6.85 1.49 8.95
C SER A 84 7.43 0.44 9.90
N ASP A 85 7.90 0.84 11.09
CA ASP A 85 8.34 -0.09 12.14
C ASP A 85 7.15 -0.87 12.72
N ILE A 86 6.04 -0.19 12.98
CA ILE A 86 4.82 -0.81 13.53
C ILE A 86 4.22 -1.82 12.55
N ALA A 87 4.19 -1.52 11.25
CA ALA A 87 3.71 -2.44 10.22
C ALA A 87 4.49 -3.76 10.20
N ARG A 88 5.79 -3.73 10.51
CA ARG A 88 6.60 -4.95 10.64
C ARG A 88 6.18 -5.83 11.83
N CYS A 89 5.50 -5.27 12.84
CA CYS A 89 4.97 -6.02 13.98
C CYS A 89 3.60 -6.66 13.71
N ILE A 90 2.91 -6.28 12.61
CA ILE A 90 1.54 -6.73 12.31
C ILE A 90 1.52 -7.34 10.90
N PRO A 91 1.77 -8.66 10.79
CA PRO A 91 1.88 -9.33 9.51
C PRO A 91 0.69 -9.07 8.58
N GLY A 92 1.01 -8.65 7.36
CA GLY A 92 0.02 -8.37 6.32
C GLY A 92 -0.69 -7.02 6.42
N ARG A 93 -0.39 -6.17 7.40
CA ARG A 93 -0.84 -4.77 7.41
C ARG A 93 0.27 -3.85 6.89
N SER A 94 -0.07 -3.01 5.92
CA SER A 94 0.86 -1.99 5.42
C SER A 94 0.98 -0.83 6.40
N GLU A 95 2.06 -0.07 6.29
CA GLU A 95 2.25 1.20 7.00
C GLU A 95 1.02 2.11 6.92
N ASN A 96 0.47 2.24 5.70
CA ASN A 96 -0.69 3.07 5.47
C ASN A 96 -1.94 2.53 6.18
N ALA A 97 -2.15 1.22 6.19
CA ALA A 97 -3.26 0.59 6.91
C ALA A 97 -3.15 0.84 8.42
N VAL A 98 -1.96 0.64 9.00
CA VAL A 98 -1.64 0.88 10.41
C VAL A 98 -1.95 2.33 10.81
N LYS A 99 -1.37 3.30 10.09
CA LYS A 99 -1.57 4.73 10.33
C LYS A 99 -3.04 5.12 10.23
N ASN A 100 -3.75 4.60 9.23
CA ASN A 100 -5.16 4.91 9.01
C ASN A 100 -6.03 4.36 10.15
N HIS A 101 -5.82 3.11 10.56
CA HIS A 101 -6.59 2.50 11.64
C HIS A 101 -6.37 3.22 12.97
N TRP A 102 -5.12 3.59 13.27
CA TRP A 102 -4.80 4.39 14.45
C TRP A 102 -5.58 5.72 14.47
N ASN A 103 -5.51 6.50 13.40
CA ASN A 103 -6.14 7.83 13.33
C ASN A 103 -7.67 7.79 13.26
N ALA A 104 -8.23 6.77 12.60
CA ALA A 104 -9.68 6.63 12.44
C ALA A 104 -10.36 6.10 13.71
N THR A 105 -9.70 5.16 14.40
CA THR A 105 -10.32 4.34 15.44
C THR A 105 -9.67 4.54 16.80
N LEU A 106 -8.39 4.20 16.96
CA LEU A 106 -7.76 4.08 18.28
C LEU A 106 -7.46 5.44 18.93
N ARG A 107 -7.08 6.46 18.14
CA ARG A 107 -6.86 7.83 18.66
C ARG A 107 -8.12 8.42 19.30
N LYS A 108 -9.32 8.02 18.87
CA LYS A 108 -10.59 8.53 19.42
C LYS A 108 -11.05 7.77 20.67
N ARG A 109 -10.44 6.62 20.95
CA ARG A 109 -10.73 5.75 22.10
C ARG A 109 -9.79 6.01 23.28
N LEU A 110 -8.76 6.85 23.09
CA LEU A 110 -7.78 7.30 24.08
C LEU A 110 -7.96 8.79 24.33
#